data_AF-A0A2N5FGV8-F1
#
_entry.id   AF-A0A2N5FGV8-F1
#
_cell.length_a   1.000
_cell.length_b   1.000
_cell.length_c   1.000
_cell.angle_alpha   90.00
_cell.angle_beta   90.00
_cell.angle_gamma   90.00
#
_symmetry.space_group_name_H-M   'P 1'
#
loop_
_entity.id
_entity.type
_entity.pdbx_description
1 polymer ?
#
loop_
_entity_poly.entity_id
_entity_poly.type
_entity_poly.pdbx_seq_one_letter_code
_entity_poly.pdbx_strand_id
1 'polypeptide(L)' 'MKYMKSQMKQLIKDNEELQKRLKELMNEHSLEKNFALKALYHAEVAEGGKYQLAYQALDLPKG' A
#
# COMPACT_ATOMS: atom_id res chain seq x y z
N MET A 1 -10.83 -3.19 6.38
CA MET A 1 -10.12 -1.90 6.56
C MET A 1 -10.49 -0.95 5.45
N LYS A 2 -10.61 0.35 5.73
CA LYS A 2 -10.84 1.36 4.69
C LYS A 2 -9.50 1.73 4.06
N TYR A 3 -9.48 1.86 2.73
CA TYR A 3 -8.32 2.40 2.04
C TYR A 3 -8.12 3.87 2.42
N MET A 4 -6.96 4.19 2.98
CA MET A 4 -6.53 5.55 3.28
C MET A 4 -5.24 5.85 2.54
N LYS A 5 -5.31 6.81 1.63
CA LYS A 5 -4.18 7.20 0.78
C LYS A 5 -2.95 7.63 1.58
N SER A 6 -3.14 8.30 2.72
CA SER A 6 -2.05 8.77 3.59
C SER A 6 -1.30 7.61 4.25
N GLN A 7 -2.02 6.62 4.76
CA GLN A 7 -1.43 5.40 5.34
C GLN A 7 -0.72 4.59 4.28
N MET A 8 -1.33 4.40 3.11
CA MET A 8 -0.70 3.63 2.03
C MET A 8 0.61 4.26 1.57
N LYS A 9 0.63 5.58 1.41
CA LYS A 9 1.86 6.32 1.08
C LYS A 9 2.93 6.16 2.16
N GLN A 10 2.55 6.18 3.43
CA GLN A 10 3.48 6.04 4.55
C GLN A 10 4.03 4.60 4.64
N LEU A 11 3.16 3.60 4.51
CA LEU A 11 3.56 2.20 4.45
C LEU A 11 4.55 1.93 3.32
N ILE A 12 4.27 2.45 2.12
CA ILE A 12 5.16 2.34 0.96
C ILE A 12 6.46 3.10 1.21
N LYS A 13 6.42 4.24 1.92
CA LYS A 13 7.63 4.99 2.26
C LYS A 13 8.55 4.19 3.21
N ASP A 14 7.98 3.54 4.20
CA ASP A 14 8.71 2.73 5.19
C ASP A 14 9.18 1.37 4.66
N ASN A 15 8.62 0.89 3.55
CA ASN A 15 8.92 -0.43 3.01
C ASN A 15 9.42 -0.35 1.56
N GLU A 16 10.73 -0.49 1.37
CA GLU A 16 11.36 -0.46 0.04
C GLU A 16 10.80 -1.54 -0.91
N GLU A 17 10.39 -2.70 -0.39
CA GLU A 17 9.73 -3.76 -1.18
C GLU A 17 8.43 -3.26 -1.81
N LEU A 18 7.58 -2.55 -1.05
CA LEU A 18 6.35 -1.96 -1.55
C LEU A 18 6.60 -0.83 -2.55
N GLN A 19 7.72 -0.09 -2.42
CA GLN A 19 8.11 0.90 -3.42
C GLN A 19 8.44 0.25 -4.76
N LYS A 20 9.18 -0.86 -4.74
CA LYS A 20 9.50 -1.64 -5.94
C LYS A 20 8.24 -2.20 -6.55
N ARG A 21 7.40 -2.88 -5.77
CA ARG A 21 6.11 -3.41 -6.22
C ARG A 21 5.20 -2.35 -6.82
N LEU A 22 5.12 -1.16 -6.23
CA LEU A 22 4.34 -0.06 -6.80
C LEU A 22 4.86 0.34 -8.19
N LYS A 23 6.18 0.48 -8.34
CA LYS A 23 6.79 0.85 -9.62
C LYS A 23 6.60 -0.24 -10.67
N GLU A 24 6.73 -1.50 -10.28
CA GLU A 24 6.48 -2.65 -11.16
C GLU A 24 5.03 -2.64 -11.63
N LEU A 25 4.05 -2.56 -10.73
CA LEU A 25 2.63 -2.44 -11.08
C LEU A 25 2.32 -1.26 -12.01
N MET A 26 2.95 -0.11 -11.77
CA MET A 26 2.79 1.06 -12.63
C MET A 26 3.35 0.81 -14.03
N ASN A 27 4.53 0.18 -14.15
CA ASN A 27 5.18 -0.08 -15.44
C ASN A 27 4.51 -1.24 -16.20
N GLU A 28 4.23 -2.35 -15.53
CA GLU A 28 3.64 -3.56 -16.12
C GLU A 28 2.26 -3.28 -16.73
N HIS A 29 1.44 -2.52 -16.02
CA HIS A 29 0.07 -2.24 -16.45
C HIS A 29 -0.12 -0.81 -17.01
N SER A 30 0.96 -0.03 -17.15
CA SER A 30 0.89 1.41 -17.48
C SER A 30 -0.12 2.15 -16.60
N LEU A 31 -0.22 1.77 -15.33
CA LEU A 31 -1.24 2.28 -14.41
C LEU A 31 -0.83 3.63 -13.85
N GLU A 32 -1.79 4.55 -13.79
CA GLU A 32 -1.59 5.77 -13.02
C GLU A 32 -1.37 5.45 -11.54
N LYS A 33 -0.53 6.26 -10.90
CA LYS A 33 -0.14 6.09 -9.49
C LYS A 33 -1.33 5.90 -8.55
N ASN A 34 -2.45 6.58 -8.78
CA ASN A 34 -3.64 6.45 -7.93
C ASN A 34 -4.28 5.06 -8.04
N PHE A 35 -4.32 4.46 -9.23
CA PHE A 35 -4.84 3.12 -9.44
C PHE A 35 -3.85 2.06 -8.95
N ALA A 36 -2.56 2.24 -9.22
CA ALA A 36 -1.51 1.34 -8.74
C ALA A 36 -1.48 1.27 -7.19
N LEU A 37 -1.67 2.39 -6.49
CA LEU A 37 -1.77 2.40 -5.03
C LEU A 37 -2.96 1.57 -4.50
N LYS A 38 -4.12 1.63 -5.19
CA LYS A 38 -5.28 0.82 -4.82
C LYS A 38 -5.03 -0.66 -5.11
N ALA A 39 -4.51 -0.97 -6.30
CA ALA A 39 -4.17 -2.34 -6.69
C ALA A 39 -3.17 -2.96 -5.72
N LEU A 40 -2.11 -2.22 -5.36
CA LEU A 40 -1.12 -2.66 -4.37
C LEU A 40 -1.75 -2.87 -2.99
N TYR A 41 -2.67 -1.99 -2.57
CA TYR A 41 -3.39 -2.18 -1.31
C TYR A 41 -4.22 -3.47 -1.34
N HIS A 42 -4.95 -3.73 -2.42
CA HIS A 42 -5.72 -4.96 -2.55
C HIS A 42 -4.85 -6.22 -2.60
N ALA A 43 -3.67 -6.15 -3.22
CA ALA A 43 -2.76 -7.29 -3.34
C ALA A 43 -1.99 -7.58 -2.04
N GLU A 44 -1.48 -6.55 -1.37
CA GLU A 44 -0.48 -6.70 -0.30
C GLU A 44 -1.02 -6.41 1.10
N VAL A 45 -2.18 -5.76 1.21
CA VAL A 45 -2.74 -5.26 2.47
C VAL A 45 -4.15 -5.79 2.73
N ALA A 46 -5.01 -5.84 1.72
CA ALA A 46 -6.36 -6.38 1.87
C ALA A 46 -6.34 -7.91 2.00
N GLU A 47 -7.46 -8.49 2.46
CA GLU A 47 -7.70 -9.95 2.47
C GLU A 47 -6.64 -10.80 3.18
N GLY A 48 -5.97 -10.27 4.21
CA GLY A 48 -4.91 -10.99 4.93
C GLY A 48 -3.52 -10.82 4.33
N GLY A 49 -3.32 -9.82 3.48
CA GLY A 49 -2.04 -9.52 2.85
C GLY A 49 -0.89 -9.32 3.85
N LYS A 50 0.33 -9.54 3.38
CA LYS A 50 1.58 -9.48 4.17
C LYS A 50 1.72 -8.20 4.99
N TYR A 51 1.24 -7.08 4.47
CA TYR A 51 1.34 -5.78 5.10
C TYR A 51 0.04 -5.32 5.78
N GLN A 52 -0.97 -6.19 5.92
CA GLN A 52 -2.22 -5.86 6.58
C GLN A 52 -2.01 -5.31 8.00
N LEU A 53 -1.18 -5.97 8.81
CA LEU A 53 -0.90 -5.56 10.19
C LEU A 53 -0.09 -4.26 10.24
N ALA A 54 0.92 -4.11 9.37
CA ALA A 54 1.71 -2.89 9.28
C ALA A 54 0.84 -1.69 8.87
N TYR A 55 -0.08 -1.91 7.93
CA TYR A 55 -1.06 -0.91 7.53
C TYR A 55 -2.04 -0.57 8.66
N GLN A 56 -2.52 -1.57 9.40
CA GLN A 56 -3.38 -1.37 10.57
C GLN A 56 -2.69 -0.55 11.67
N ALA A 57 -1.41 -0.82 11.91
CA ALA A 57 -0.61 -0.12 12.90
C ALA A 57 -0.50 1.39 12.60
N LEU A 58 -0.60 1.79 11.33
CA LEU A 58 -0.63 3.20 10.91
C LEU A 58 -1.99 3.89 11.15
N ASP A 59 -3.05 3.13 11.44
CA ASP A 59 -4.39 3.65 11.77
C ASP A 59 -4.55 3.97 13.25
N LEU A 60 -3.76 3.34 14.11
CA LEU A 60 -3.80 3.63 15.53
C LEU A 60 -3.27 5.05 15.78
N PRO A 61 -4.07 5.94 16.41
CA PRO A 61 -3.54 7.21 16.86
C PRO A 61 -2.41 6.90 17.84
N LYS A 62 -1.23 7.47 17.60
CA LYS A 62 -0.16 7.50 18.59
C LYS A 62 -0.70 8.31 19.78
N GLY A 63 -1.18 7.61 20.79
CA GLY A 63 -1.65 8.19 22.05
C GLY A 63 -0.53 8.87 22.82
#